data_AF-A0ABD4ZTF3-F1
#
_entry.id   AF-A0ABD4ZTF3-F1
#
_cell.length_a   1.000
_cell.length_b   1.000
_cell.length_c   1.000
_cell.angle_alpha   90.00
_cell.angle_beta   90.00
_cell.angle_gamma   90.00
#
_symmetry.space_group_name_H-M   'P 1'
#
loop_
_entity.id
_entity.type
_entity.pdbx_description
1 polymer ?
#
loop_
_entity_poly.entity_id
_entity_poly.type
_entity_poly.pdbx_seq_one_letter_code
_entity_poly.pdbx_strand_id
1 'polypeptide(L)'
;MKVDKLHYRKVINSARYLEYNSIRYFQSSSDQSNLETINEELDYLIKNDVYHKIARTSRKSFSGDQIFIRKNFEQDFKLLEKYTTFFD
;
A
#
# COMPACT_ATOMS: atom_id res chain seq x y z
N MET A 1 7.34 -11.93 4.58
CA MET A 1 6.69 -12.42 3.36
C MET A 1 7.65 -12.24 2.19
N LYS A 2 7.67 -13.18 1.25
CA LYS A 2 8.42 -13.05 -0.01
C LYS A 2 7.46 -12.61 -1.10
N VAL A 3 7.87 -11.62 -1.88
CA VAL A 3 7.05 -11.01 -2.93
C VAL A 3 7.88 -10.92 -4.20
N ASP A 4 7.27 -11.16 -5.36
CA ASP A 4 7.92 -10.91 -6.64
C ASP A 4 8.39 -9.45 -6.74
N LYS A 5 9.59 -9.23 -7.29
CA LYS A 5 10.20 -7.89 -7.35
C LYS A 5 9.44 -6.92 -8.25
N LEU A 6 8.85 -7.39 -9.35
CA LEU A 6 8.06 -6.52 -10.23
C LEU A 6 6.76 -6.13 -9.55
N HIS A 7 6.09 -7.10 -8.92
CA HIS A 7 4.88 -6.84 -8.14
C HIS A 7 5.15 -5.87 -6.98
N TYR A 8 6.22 -6.09 -6.20
CA TYR A 8 6.63 -5.17 -5.13
C TYR A 8 6.86 -3.76 -5.67
N ARG A 9 7.59 -3.62 -6.79
CA ARG A 9 7.83 -2.31 -7.42
C ARG A 9 6.55 -1.63 -7.85
N LYS A 10 5.59 -2.39 -8.40
CA LYS A 10 4.28 -1.85 -8.79
C LYS A 10 3.58 -1.24 -7.59
N VAL A 11 3.39 -2.02 -6.52
CA VAL A 11 2.71 -1.57 -5.29
C VAL A 11 3.39 -0.34 -4.69
N ILE A 12 4.72 -0.38 -4.52
CA ILE A 12 5.49 0.71 -3.91
C ILE A 12 5.47 1.97 -4.79
N ASN A 13 5.50 1.85 -6.11
CA ASN A 13 5.43 3.02 -6.99
C ASN A 13 4.04 3.65 -7.00
N SER A 14 2.98 2.85 -7.07
CA SER A 14 1.59 3.35 -7.03
C SER A 14 1.25 3.96 -5.66
N ALA A 15 1.82 3.43 -4.57
CA ALA A 15 1.62 3.95 -3.22
C ALA A 15 2.05 5.43 -3.04
N ARG A 16 2.94 5.94 -3.90
CA ARG A 16 3.35 7.37 -3.87
C ARG A 16 2.20 8.32 -4.19
N TYR A 17 1.18 7.84 -4.88
CA TYR A 17 0.00 8.62 -5.24
C TYR A 17 -1.21 8.30 -4.36
N LEU A 18 -1.03 7.49 -3.30
CA LEU A 18 -2.13 6.98 -2.48
C LEU A 18 -2.93 8.12 -1.84
N GLU A 19 -2.26 9.12 -1.28
CA GLU A 19 -2.90 10.29 -0.66
C GLU A 19 -3.66 11.14 -1.68
N TYR A 20 -3.08 11.37 -2.86
CA TYR A 20 -3.76 12.09 -3.92
C TYR A 20 -5.02 11.33 -4.40
N ASN A 21 -4.90 10.03 -4.60
CA ASN A 21 -5.99 9.17 -5.06
C ASN A 21 -7.10 9.05 -4.01
N SER A 22 -6.77 8.97 -2.73
CA SER A 22 -7.76 8.92 -1.64
C SER A 22 -8.58 10.21 -1.60
N ILE A 23 -7.93 11.38 -1.63
CA ILE A 23 -8.62 12.68 -1.65
C ILE A 23 -9.59 12.75 -2.83
N ARG A 24 -9.14 12.38 -4.03
CA ARG A 24 -9.98 12.40 -5.24
C ARG A 24 -11.18 11.45 -5.11
N TYR A 25 -10.97 10.26 -4.57
CA TYR A 25 -12.03 9.28 -4.36
C TYR A 25 -13.11 9.82 -3.43
N PHE A 26 -12.74 10.34 -2.25
CA PHE A 26 -13.70 10.88 -1.27
C PHE A 26 -14.44 12.13 -1.76
N GLN A 27 -13.81 12.94 -2.62
CA GLN A 27 -14.49 14.07 -3.25
C GLN A 27 -15.55 13.64 -4.29
N SER A 28 -15.37 12.47 -4.91
CA SER A 28 -16.22 11.98 -6.01
C SER A 28 -17.25 10.94 -5.59
N SER A 29 -17.06 10.27 -4.44
CA SER A 29 -17.89 9.15 -4.03
C SER A 29 -19.17 9.63 -3.31
N SER A 30 -20.33 9.25 -3.85
CA SER A 30 -21.64 9.47 -3.25
C SER A 30 -22.12 8.32 -2.37
N ASP A 31 -21.39 7.19 -2.35
CA ASP A 31 -21.87 5.93 -1.82
C ASP A 31 -21.33 5.68 -0.41
N GLN A 32 -22.17 5.83 0.62
CA GLN A 32 -21.74 5.94 2.02
C GLN A 32 -21.46 4.61 2.73
N SER A 33 -21.90 3.48 2.17
CA SER A 33 -21.94 2.20 2.89
C SER A 33 -20.57 1.63 3.29
N ASN A 34 -19.50 1.96 2.56
CA ASN A 34 -18.14 1.48 2.81
C ASN A 34 -17.11 2.60 3.01
N LEU A 35 -17.53 3.88 3.01
CA LEU A 35 -16.59 5.00 3.07
C LEU A 35 -15.85 5.09 4.40
N GLU A 36 -16.50 4.74 5.50
CA GLU A 36 -15.89 4.82 6.84
C GLU A 36 -14.70 3.87 6.95
N THR A 37 -14.89 2.58 6.65
CA THR A 37 -13.81 1.58 6.66
C THR A 37 -12.68 1.93 5.69
N ILE A 38 -13.03 2.39 4.47
CA ILE A 38 -12.03 2.78 3.48
C ILE A 38 -11.23 3.98 3.98
N ASN A 39 -11.90 4.95 4.61
CA ASN A 39 -11.25 6.14 5.16
C ASN A 39 -10.32 5.79 6.30
N GLU A 40 -10.75 4.96 7.25
CA GLU A 40 -9.92 4.53 8.38
C GLU A 40 -8.66 3.78 7.93
N GLU A 41 -8.80 2.84 6.98
CA GLU A 41 -7.67 2.07 6.48
C GLU A 41 -6.68 2.95 5.68
N LEU A 42 -7.19 3.88 4.86
CA LEU A 42 -6.35 4.84 4.13
C LEU A 42 -5.65 5.83 5.07
N ASP A 43 -6.37 6.35 6.05
CA ASP A 43 -5.81 7.20 7.11
C ASP A 43 -4.71 6.49 7.88
N TYR A 44 -4.92 5.21 8.21
CA TYR A 44 -3.90 4.39 8.85
C TYR A 44 -2.63 4.32 7.97
N LEU A 45 -2.75 3.99 6.69
CA LEU A 45 -1.62 3.88 5.78
C LEU A 45 -0.83 5.18 5.65
N ILE A 46 -1.54 6.31 5.51
CA ILE A 46 -0.96 7.65 5.30
C ILE A 46 -0.36 8.19 6.59
N LYS A 47 -1.13 8.25 7.69
CA LYS A 47 -0.66 8.82 8.97
C LYS A 47 0.48 8.02 9.58
N ASN A 48 0.52 6.70 9.36
CA ASN A 48 1.61 5.85 9.86
C ASN A 48 2.78 5.73 8.88
N ASP A 49 2.76 6.44 7.75
CA ASP A 49 3.86 6.43 6.78
C ASP A 49 4.27 5.02 6.34
N VAL A 50 3.27 4.16 6.15
CA VAL A 50 3.45 2.71 5.96
C VAL A 50 4.30 2.41 4.73
N TYR A 51 4.05 3.13 3.64
CA TYR A 51 4.82 3.03 2.40
C TYR A 51 6.33 3.20 2.63
N HIS A 52 6.75 4.29 3.29
CA HIS A 52 8.17 4.56 3.52
C HIS A 52 8.79 3.54 4.49
N LYS A 53 8.05 3.12 5.52
CA LYS A 53 8.48 2.06 6.46
C LYS A 53 8.75 0.74 5.74
N ILE A 54 7.86 0.31 4.85
CA ILE A 54 8.05 -0.88 4.02
C ILE A 54 9.23 -0.70 3.07
N ALA A 55 9.31 0.43 2.36
CA ALA A 55 10.37 0.72 1.41
C ALA A 55 11.77 0.68 2.06
N ARG A 56 11.89 1.24 3.27
CA ARG A 56 13.15 1.29 4.01
C ARG A 56 13.57 -0.06 4.60
N THR A 57 12.62 -0.91 4.98
CA THR A 57 12.92 -2.15 5.71
C THR A 57 12.97 -3.39 4.83
N SER A 58 12.39 -3.32 3.64
CA SER A 58 12.40 -4.42 2.66
C SER A 58 13.79 -4.68 2.11
N ARG A 59 14.08 -5.95 1.79
CA ARG A 59 15.41 -6.38 1.29
C ARG A 59 15.25 -7.30 0.10
N LYS A 60 16.20 -7.26 -0.84
CA LYS A 60 16.23 -8.24 -1.94
C LYS A 60 16.60 -9.61 -1.40
N SER A 61 16.02 -10.66 -2.00
CA SER A 61 16.51 -12.03 -1.84
C SER A 61 17.92 -12.16 -2.44
N PHE A 62 18.60 -13.26 -2.11
CA PHE A 62 19.92 -13.56 -2.65
C PHE A 62 19.92 -13.68 -4.19
N SER A 63 18.89 -14.29 -4.77
CA SER A 63 18.66 -14.40 -6.22
C SER A 63 18.20 -13.08 -6.86
N GLY A 64 17.73 -12.10 -6.09
CA GLY A 64 17.38 -10.77 -6.56
C GLY A 64 16.07 -10.65 -7.36
N ASP A 65 15.35 -11.76 -7.50
CA ASP A 65 14.02 -11.92 -8.10
C ASP A 65 12.88 -11.61 -7.12
N GLN A 66 13.15 -11.73 -5.81
CA GLN A 66 12.17 -11.53 -4.75
C GLN A 66 12.57 -10.41 -3.80
N ILE A 67 11.57 -9.82 -3.17
CA ILE A 67 11.69 -8.87 -2.08
C ILE A 67 11.16 -9.52 -0.80
N PHE A 68 11.95 -9.44 0.27
CA PHE A 68 11.57 -9.84 1.60
C PHE A 68 11.01 -8.66 2.37
N ILE A 69 9.75 -8.79 2.76
CA ILE A 69 9.03 -7.89 3.64
C ILE A 69 9.08 -8.46 5.05
N ARG A 70 9.43 -7.62 6.04
CA ARG A 70 9.49 -8.07 7.44
C ARG A 70 8.11 -8.51 7.93
N LYS A 71 8.08 -9.48 8.83
CA LYS A 71 6.86 -10.11 9.33
C LYS A 71 5.84 -9.11 9.90
N ASN A 72 6.32 -8.07 10.60
CA ASN A 72 5.49 -7.03 11.19
C ASN A 72 4.86 -6.07 10.16
N PHE A 73 5.30 -6.10 8.90
CA PHE A 73 4.77 -5.27 7.80
C PHE A 73 4.02 -6.08 6.75
N GLU A 74 3.73 -7.37 6.99
CA GLU A 74 3.07 -8.21 5.99
C GLU A 74 1.61 -7.78 5.75
N GLN A 75 0.88 -7.48 6.82
CA GLN A 75 -0.51 -7.01 6.71
C GLN A 75 -0.55 -5.59 6.15
N ASP A 76 0.35 -4.73 6.60
CA ASP A 76 0.54 -3.39 6.07
C ASP A 76 0.81 -3.40 4.54
N PHE A 77 1.64 -4.33 4.06
CA PHE A 77 1.89 -4.46 2.63
C PHE A 77 0.66 -4.92 1.87
N LYS A 78 -0.10 -5.89 2.40
CA LYS A 78 -1.35 -6.36 1.76
C LYS A 78 -2.41 -5.27 1.72
N LEU A 79 -2.48 -4.43 2.76
CA LEU A 79 -3.39 -3.30 2.81
C LEU A 79 -2.98 -2.23 1.78
N LEU A 80 -1.67 -1.97 1.66
CA LEU A 80 -1.13 -1.08 0.64
C LEU A 80 -1.40 -1.62 -0.78
N GLU A 81 -1.22 -2.92 -1.00
CA GLU A 81 -1.54 -3.61 -2.25
C GLU A 81 -3.03 -3.49 -2.61
N LYS A 82 -3.94 -3.71 -1.64
CA LYS A 82 -5.38 -3.53 -1.80
C LYS A 82 -5.70 -2.15 -2.38
N TYR A 83 -5.19 -1.08 -1.77
CA TYR A 83 -5.54 0.28 -2.18
C TYR A 83 -4.82 0.76 -3.42
N THR A 84 -3.58 0.33 -3.63
CA THR A 84 -2.86 0.62 -4.87
C THR A 84 -3.50 -0.08 -6.07
N THR A 85 -4.12 -1.24 -5.88
CA THR A 85 -4.92 -1.92 -6.92
C THR A 85 -6.32 -1.31 -7.07
N PHE A 86 -6.93 -0.86 -5.98
CA PHE A 86 -8.23 -0.20 -5.99
C PHE A 86 -8.22 1.13 -6.78
N PHE A 87 -7.09 1.85 -6.76
CA PHE A 87 -6.94 3.13 -7.45
C PHE A 87 -6.22 3.05 -8.81
N ASP A 88 -5.70 1.88 -9.20
CA ASP A 88 -5.07 1.63 -10.50
C ASP A 88 -6.12 1.65 -11.63
#